data_AF-A0A942ABZ8-F1
#
_entry.id   AF-A0A942ABZ8-F1
#
_cell.length_a   1.000
_cell.length_b   1.000
_cell.length_c   1.000
_cell.angle_alpha   90.00
_cell.angle_beta   90.00
_cell.angle_gamma   90.00
#
_symmetry.space_group_name_H-M   'P 1'
#
loop_
_entity.id
_entity.type
_entity.pdbx_description
1 polymer ?
#
loop_
_entity_poly.entity_id
_entity_poly.type
_entity_poly.pdbx_seq_one_letter_code
_entity_poly.pdbx_strand_id
1 'polypeptide(L)'
;QEAIDYFIQYAGVDERGEQTGPMKGGVVIFAAGNENKDYQTYPAAYEKVVSVAAYAPDYKKSWYSNFADWVDIAAPGGTYGYGGKYNGECPVYSTLPDNQYGYMQGTSMACPHVSGIAALIVSQFGGPGFTPEKLLAHLYQGTRDIDIYNPEYAGRLGIGAADAYLALAEDQGIAPQAVDTLYCGNTSGVVDVTWQISADEDDGKPFQYLVCWSEEPLGQLDPGQLPEGVASVRVTVPRAGQVGDTMACRLTAIRGETRYYVGIVAIDPWGHYSGTTTVSFVSPHNEPPMITSEYEEQALTLKYNQTGEIVFWISDPENQEFNYELEDENHLAAATQLNDRITVKIRNYGFQAGTYRLCLKVTDSGGAMASKEFTVVLEPNESPRLQSPFENVWFGSLQEVRTVSLAAHFTDEGPGGLSYAYEYDPAYLTLTSGQGEFRLKPLKFGLSQVKITATDAEGLVGKTDFLVMTHDYRQEVTFYPNPVTDKLNVRMGREVEGTIDLTFSTLDGQLVKKVNAPIGPFAPAEINLSDLKKGTYVVQLEYLQETYTRTLIKQ
;
A
#
# COMPACT_ATOMS: atom_id res chain seq x y z
N GLN A 1 -22.32 -23.12 5.05
CA GLN A 1 -23.03 -22.44 3.95
C GLN A 1 -24.18 -23.32 3.48
N GLU A 2 -23.95 -24.55 3.02
CA GLU A 2 -25.02 -25.48 2.59
C GLU A 2 -26.21 -25.63 3.58
N ALA A 3 -25.95 -25.73 4.89
CA ALA A 3 -27.02 -25.78 5.89
C ALA A 3 -27.83 -24.47 6.01
N ILE A 4 -27.19 -23.32 5.80
CA ILE A 4 -27.85 -22.00 5.77
C ILE A 4 -28.70 -21.91 4.51
N ASP A 5 -28.13 -22.24 3.35
CA ASP A 5 -28.86 -22.28 2.07
C ASP A 5 -30.08 -23.19 2.15
N TYR A 6 -29.90 -24.39 2.72
CA TYR A 6 -30.98 -25.33 2.91
C TYR A 6 -32.09 -24.75 3.80
N PHE A 7 -31.76 -24.09 4.91
CA PHE A 7 -32.76 -23.47 5.77
C PHE A 7 -33.50 -22.32 5.06
N ILE A 8 -32.77 -21.44 4.37
CA ILE A 8 -33.35 -20.32 3.63
C ILE A 8 -34.33 -20.83 2.57
N GLN A 9 -33.97 -21.90 1.87
CA GLN A 9 -34.79 -22.46 0.80
C GLN A 9 -35.97 -23.30 1.31
N TYR A 10 -35.76 -24.12 2.35
CA TYR A 10 -36.69 -25.21 2.70
C TYR A 10 -37.39 -25.04 4.06
N ALA A 11 -37.14 -23.99 4.83
CA ALA A 11 -37.92 -23.74 6.04
C ALA A 11 -39.40 -23.47 5.69
N GLY A 12 -40.32 -24.08 6.45
CA GLY A 12 -41.75 -23.87 6.25
C GLY A 12 -42.33 -24.44 4.96
N VAL A 13 -41.63 -25.36 4.27
CA VAL A 13 -42.14 -26.11 3.12
C VAL A 13 -42.12 -27.62 3.36
N ASP A 14 -43.01 -28.35 2.69
CA ASP A 14 -43.00 -29.82 2.66
C ASP A 14 -42.10 -30.40 1.54
N GLU A 15 -42.06 -31.72 1.43
CA GLU A 15 -41.28 -32.45 0.42
C GLU A 15 -41.70 -32.15 -1.04
N ARG A 16 -42.86 -31.52 -1.25
CA ARG A 16 -43.38 -31.13 -2.57
C ARG A 16 -43.14 -29.65 -2.88
N GLY A 17 -42.54 -28.90 -1.95
CA GLY A 17 -42.29 -27.47 -2.08
C GLY A 17 -43.52 -26.60 -1.75
N GLU A 18 -44.54 -27.18 -1.14
CA GLU A 18 -45.74 -26.46 -0.70
C GLU A 18 -45.51 -25.85 0.67
N GLN A 19 -45.95 -24.60 0.85
CA GLN A 19 -45.78 -23.88 2.11
C GLN A 19 -46.67 -24.50 3.19
N THR A 20 -46.07 -24.91 4.29
CA THR A 20 -46.73 -25.46 5.48
C THR A 20 -46.60 -24.54 6.70
N GLY A 21 -45.60 -23.66 6.73
CA GLY A 21 -45.35 -22.69 7.79
C GLY A 21 -45.94 -21.29 7.51
N PRO A 22 -45.75 -20.34 8.44
CA PRO A 22 -46.20 -18.94 8.26
C PRO A 22 -45.40 -18.18 7.18
N MET A 23 -44.30 -18.77 6.70
CA MET A 23 -43.45 -18.24 5.63
C MET A 23 -42.92 -19.39 4.77
N LYS A 24 -42.78 -19.16 3.46
CA LYS A 24 -42.17 -20.09 2.49
C LYS A 24 -40.68 -19.78 2.34
N GLY A 25 -39.85 -20.46 3.12
CA GLY A 25 -38.41 -20.19 3.25
C GLY A 25 -38.06 -19.61 4.63
N GLY A 26 -36.77 -19.41 4.87
CA GLY A 26 -36.22 -18.94 6.15
C GLY A 26 -35.33 -17.71 6.01
N VAL A 27 -35.19 -16.95 7.10
CA VAL A 27 -34.20 -15.88 7.24
C VAL A 27 -33.22 -16.27 8.35
N VAL A 28 -31.93 -16.14 8.09
CA VAL A 28 -30.87 -16.47 9.05
C VAL A 28 -30.20 -15.17 9.48
N ILE A 29 -30.04 -14.97 10.79
CA ILE A 29 -29.56 -13.72 11.38
C ILE A 29 -28.34 -14.04 12.25
N PHE A 30 -27.23 -13.33 12.04
CA PHE A 30 -25.99 -13.53 12.76
C PHE A 30 -25.41 -12.23 13.31
N ALA A 31 -24.73 -12.34 14.45
CA ALA A 31 -24.00 -11.25 15.07
C ALA A 31 -22.72 -10.91 14.28
N ALA A 32 -22.44 -9.62 14.04
CA ALA A 32 -21.29 -9.16 13.26
C ALA A 32 -19.91 -9.45 13.88
N GLY A 33 -19.85 -9.80 15.18
CA GLY A 33 -18.60 -10.03 15.92
C GLY A 33 -18.24 -8.89 16.87
N ASN A 34 -17.25 -9.11 17.74
CA ASN A 34 -16.99 -8.26 18.92
C ASN A 34 -15.51 -7.83 19.02
N GLU A 35 -14.84 -7.60 17.90
CA GLU A 35 -13.40 -7.29 17.86
C GLU A 35 -13.09 -5.83 17.50
N ASN A 36 -14.11 -5.01 17.23
CA ASN A 36 -13.99 -3.63 16.76
C ASN A 36 -13.15 -3.51 15.48
N LYS A 37 -13.40 -4.37 14.50
CA LYS A 37 -12.65 -4.39 13.24
C LYS A 37 -13.57 -4.35 12.02
N ASP A 38 -13.00 -3.82 10.95
CA ASP A 38 -13.52 -3.94 9.58
C ASP A 38 -12.81 -5.11 8.88
N TYR A 39 -13.38 -6.30 9.03
CA TYR A 39 -12.99 -7.51 8.31
C TYR A 39 -14.16 -8.47 8.27
N GLN A 40 -14.18 -9.37 7.30
CA GLN A 40 -15.27 -10.34 7.17
C GLN A 40 -15.25 -11.37 8.31
N THR A 41 -16.37 -11.48 9.03
CA THR A 41 -16.61 -12.50 10.05
C THR A 41 -17.64 -13.51 9.58
N TYR A 42 -17.24 -14.74 9.30
CA TYR A 42 -18.19 -15.79 8.94
C TYR A 42 -18.78 -16.46 10.20
N PRO A 43 -20.09 -16.74 10.24
CA PRO A 43 -21.03 -16.70 9.11
C PRO A 43 -21.72 -15.36 8.83
N ALA A 44 -21.52 -14.30 9.63
CA ALA A 44 -22.22 -13.02 9.46
C ALA A 44 -21.93 -12.30 8.14
N ALA A 45 -20.72 -12.46 7.58
CA ALA A 45 -20.34 -11.92 6.28
C ALA A 45 -20.83 -12.76 5.08
N TYR A 46 -21.65 -13.80 5.31
CA TYR A 46 -22.23 -14.57 4.22
C TYR A 46 -23.45 -13.84 3.63
N GLU A 47 -23.39 -13.46 2.35
CA GLU A 47 -24.36 -12.58 1.67
C GLU A 47 -25.86 -12.90 1.85
N LYS A 48 -26.20 -14.16 2.17
CA LYS A 48 -27.60 -14.61 2.32
C LYS A 48 -28.11 -14.54 3.76
N VAL A 49 -27.32 -14.07 4.71
CA VAL A 49 -27.73 -13.90 6.12
C VAL A 49 -27.86 -12.41 6.43
N VAL A 50 -28.64 -12.09 7.46
CA VAL A 50 -28.71 -10.74 8.02
C VAL A 50 -27.64 -10.58 9.09
N SER A 51 -26.67 -9.71 8.85
CA SER A 51 -25.59 -9.35 9.76
C SER A 51 -26.01 -8.21 10.69
N VAL A 52 -25.82 -8.41 12.00
CA VAL A 52 -26.29 -7.49 13.04
C VAL A 52 -25.13 -6.87 13.83
N ALA A 53 -24.93 -5.56 13.69
CA ALA A 53 -24.04 -4.75 14.52
C ALA A 53 -24.71 -4.33 15.85
N ALA A 54 -23.88 -3.94 16.82
CA ALA A 54 -24.31 -3.52 18.15
C ALA A 54 -24.11 -2.03 18.40
N TYR A 55 -25.12 -1.39 18.99
CA TYR A 55 -25.02 -0.04 19.54
C TYR A 55 -25.36 0.04 21.04
N ALA A 56 -24.85 1.10 21.67
CA ALA A 56 -25.08 1.48 23.06
C ALA A 56 -26.30 2.42 23.20
N PRO A 57 -26.83 2.70 24.40
CA PRO A 57 -28.07 3.47 24.54
C PRO A 57 -28.05 4.91 23.99
N ASP A 58 -26.86 5.46 23.75
CA ASP A 58 -26.68 6.75 23.07
C ASP A 58 -26.71 6.63 21.53
N TYR A 59 -27.15 5.48 21.00
CA TYR A 59 -27.14 5.08 19.60
C TYR A 59 -25.75 5.04 18.95
N LYS A 60 -24.67 5.20 19.74
CA LYS A 60 -23.31 5.05 19.23
C LYS A 60 -22.97 3.58 19.11
N LYS A 61 -22.21 3.23 18.06
CA LYS A 61 -21.62 1.91 17.86
C LYS A 61 -20.96 1.47 19.16
N SER A 62 -21.33 0.30 19.65
CA SER A 62 -20.67 -0.27 20.81
C SER A 62 -19.19 -0.44 20.50
N TRP A 63 -18.32 -0.12 21.46
CA TRP A 63 -16.87 -0.05 21.23
C TRP A 63 -16.28 -1.37 20.72
N TYR A 64 -16.94 -2.50 20.99
CA TYR A 64 -16.53 -3.83 20.54
C TYR A 64 -17.15 -4.24 19.19
N SER A 65 -18.24 -3.63 18.72
CA SER A 65 -18.93 -4.10 17.51
C SER A 65 -18.04 -4.02 16.28
N ASN A 66 -17.96 -5.08 15.50
CA ASN A 66 -17.45 -5.00 14.13
C ASN A 66 -18.38 -4.16 13.25
N PHE A 67 -17.83 -3.65 12.15
CA PHE A 67 -18.46 -2.70 11.23
C PHE A 67 -17.81 -2.84 9.85
N ALA A 68 -18.62 -2.82 8.80
CA ALA A 68 -18.18 -2.95 7.41
C ALA A 68 -19.38 -2.75 6.47
N ASP A 69 -19.11 -2.74 5.16
CA ASP A 69 -20.12 -2.72 4.10
C ASP A 69 -21.04 -3.95 4.06
N TRP A 70 -20.59 -5.11 4.57
CA TRP A 70 -21.37 -6.35 4.65
C TRP A 70 -22.29 -6.44 5.89
N VAL A 71 -22.33 -5.41 6.75
CA VAL A 71 -23.28 -5.35 7.86
C VAL A 71 -24.64 -4.87 7.34
N ASP A 72 -25.73 -5.56 7.65
CA ASP A 72 -27.06 -5.22 7.13
C ASP A 72 -27.83 -4.25 8.03
N ILE A 73 -27.76 -4.45 9.36
CA ILE A 73 -28.59 -3.71 10.32
C ILE A 73 -27.89 -3.60 11.69
N ALA A 74 -28.24 -2.59 12.49
CA ALA A 74 -27.75 -2.45 13.85
C ALA A 74 -28.87 -2.62 14.88
N ALA A 75 -28.56 -3.14 16.07
CA ALA A 75 -29.53 -3.28 17.15
C ALA A 75 -28.90 -3.05 18.54
N PRO A 76 -29.69 -2.89 19.61
CA PRO A 76 -29.16 -2.67 20.96
C PRO A 76 -28.31 -3.86 21.42
N GLY A 77 -27.00 -3.65 21.57
CA GLY A 77 -26.06 -4.63 22.13
C GLY A 77 -25.55 -4.24 23.52
N GLY A 78 -25.78 -2.99 23.94
CA GLY A 78 -25.40 -2.48 25.25
C GLY A 78 -23.90 -2.22 25.40
N THR A 79 -23.50 -1.67 26.55
CA THR A 79 -22.09 -1.42 26.88
C THR A 79 -21.87 -1.41 28.39
N TYR A 80 -20.79 -1.99 28.85
CA TYR A 80 -20.25 -1.75 30.20
C TYR A 80 -19.54 -0.39 30.23
N GLY A 81 -19.41 0.20 31.42
CA GLY A 81 -18.86 1.54 31.64
C GLY A 81 -17.33 1.67 31.45
N TYR A 82 -16.75 1.07 30.41
CA TYR A 82 -15.32 1.19 30.14
C TYR A 82 -14.97 2.60 29.62
N GLY A 83 -13.97 3.25 30.23
CA GLY A 83 -13.42 4.54 29.78
C GLY A 83 -14.18 5.81 30.21
N GLY A 84 -15.16 5.72 31.11
CA GLY A 84 -15.84 6.89 31.69
C GLY A 84 -16.80 7.63 30.73
N LYS A 85 -16.99 7.12 29.50
CA LYS A 85 -17.91 7.69 28.49
C LYS A 85 -19.39 7.60 28.89
N TYR A 86 -19.74 6.61 29.72
CA TYR A 86 -21.10 6.37 30.18
C TYR A 86 -21.14 6.49 31.70
N ASN A 87 -22.13 7.22 32.24
CA ASN A 87 -22.31 7.46 33.68
C ASN A 87 -22.68 6.20 34.50
N GLY A 88 -22.68 5.02 33.87
CA GLY A 88 -22.97 3.71 34.45
C GLY A 88 -22.83 2.58 33.43
N GLU A 89 -23.00 1.33 33.89
CA GLU A 89 -23.17 0.18 33.00
C GLU A 89 -24.52 0.30 32.27
N CYS A 90 -24.52 0.26 30.94
CA CYS A 90 -25.73 0.10 30.12
C CYS A 90 -25.77 -1.20 29.29
N PRO A 91 -25.49 -2.38 29.88
CA PRO A 91 -25.63 -3.68 29.24
C PRO A 91 -27.11 -4.07 29.07
N VAL A 92 -27.35 -5.07 28.24
CA VAL A 92 -28.67 -5.66 28.01
C VAL A 92 -29.00 -6.63 29.15
N TYR A 93 -30.15 -6.44 29.78
CA TYR A 93 -30.67 -7.36 30.81
C TYR A 93 -31.34 -8.56 30.16
N SER A 94 -30.93 -9.77 30.54
CA SER A 94 -31.43 -11.01 29.95
C SER A 94 -31.47 -12.14 30.96
N THR A 95 -32.13 -13.25 30.60
CA THR A 95 -32.21 -14.47 31.39
C THR A 95 -30.88 -15.23 31.38
N LEU A 96 -30.53 -15.82 32.51
CA LEU A 96 -29.39 -16.72 32.69
C LEU A 96 -29.89 -18.12 33.13
N PRO A 97 -29.05 -19.17 33.01
CA PRO A 97 -29.34 -20.46 33.62
C PRO A 97 -29.72 -20.37 35.11
N ASP A 98 -30.36 -21.42 35.62
CA ASP A 98 -30.77 -21.52 37.03
C ASP A 98 -31.79 -20.46 37.49
N ASN A 99 -32.70 -20.03 36.58
CA ASN A 99 -33.77 -19.07 36.83
C ASN A 99 -33.26 -17.70 37.32
N GLN A 100 -32.14 -17.26 36.74
CA GLN A 100 -31.50 -16.00 37.07
C GLN A 100 -31.66 -14.98 35.94
N TYR A 101 -31.31 -13.74 36.25
CA TYR A 101 -31.18 -12.68 35.29
C TYR A 101 -29.83 -12.00 35.48
N GLY A 102 -29.31 -11.46 34.39
CA GLY A 102 -28.04 -10.75 34.41
C GLY A 102 -27.89 -9.82 33.24
N TYR A 103 -26.84 -9.03 33.33
CA TYR A 103 -26.51 -8.00 32.37
C TYR A 103 -25.36 -8.46 31.49
N MET A 104 -25.55 -8.40 30.18
CA MET A 104 -24.54 -8.77 29.18
C MET A 104 -24.41 -7.69 28.09
N GLN A 105 -23.25 -7.64 27.42
CA GLN A 105 -23.06 -6.83 26.23
C GLN A 105 -22.58 -7.70 25.06
N GLY A 106 -22.89 -7.31 23.84
CA GLY A 106 -22.35 -7.94 22.65
C GLY A 106 -23.25 -7.79 21.43
N THR A 107 -22.68 -8.01 20.24
CA THR A 107 -23.48 -8.28 19.02
C THR A 107 -24.36 -9.52 19.19
N SER A 108 -23.97 -10.45 20.07
CA SER A 108 -24.81 -11.58 20.53
C SER A 108 -26.09 -11.15 21.24
N MET A 109 -26.13 -9.95 21.83
CA MET A 109 -27.35 -9.38 22.45
C MET A 109 -28.14 -8.54 21.45
N ALA A 110 -27.49 -7.96 20.44
CA ALA A 110 -28.15 -7.25 19.34
C ALA A 110 -28.91 -8.20 18.40
N CYS A 111 -28.28 -9.29 17.98
CA CYS A 111 -28.83 -10.30 17.08
C CYS A 111 -30.24 -10.82 17.45
N PRO A 112 -30.56 -11.18 18.72
CA PRO A 112 -31.89 -11.62 19.10
C PRO A 112 -32.96 -10.52 19.05
N HIS A 113 -32.61 -9.23 19.14
CA HIS A 113 -33.59 -8.15 18.94
C HIS A 113 -34.10 -8.14 17.50
N VAL A 114 -33.19 -8.22 16.52
CA VAL A 114 -33.54 -8.30 15.09
C VAL A 114 -34.34 -9.57 14.79
N SER A 115 -33.96 -10.70 15.41
CA SER A 115 -34.71 -11.95 15.30
C SER A 115 -36.13 -11.84 15.87
N GLY A 116 -36.31 -11.12 16.97
CA GLY A 116 -37.61 -10.84 17.56
C GLY A 116 -38.48 -9.96 16.65
N ILE A 117 -37.91 -8.91 16.05
CA ILE A 117 -38.61 -8.04 15.10
C ILE A 117 -39.03 -8.83 13.86
N ALA A 118 -38.14 -9.66 13.30
CA ALA A 118 -38.47 -10.56 12.20
C ALA A 118 -39.66 -11.48 12.54
N ALA A 119 -39.69 -12.01 13.77
CA ALA A 119 -40.81 -12.83 14.23
C ALA A 119 -42.12 -12.03 14.38
N LEU A 120 -42.06 -10.77 14.82
CA LEU A 120 -43.24 -9.89 14.86
C LEU A 120 -43.79 -9.62 13.46
N ILE A 121 -42.91 -9.35 12.48
CA ILE A 121 -43.29 -9.17 11.06
C ILE A 121 -44.03 -10.43 10.57
N VAL A 122 -43.47 -11.62 10.80
CA VAL A 122 -44.13 -12.89 10.42
C VAL A 122 -45.45 -13.08 11.17
N SER A 123 -45.54 -12.65 12.43
CA SER A 123 -46.77 -12.75 13.21
C SER A 123 -47.89 -11.85 12.67
N GLN A 124 -47.56 -10.68 12.12
CA GLN A 124 -48.53 -9.72 11.61
C GLN A 124 -48.87 -9.99 10.13
N PHE A 125 -47.87 -10.23 9.30
CA PHE A 125 -47.99 -10.31 7.84
C PHE A 125 -47.84 -11.73 7.27
N GLY A 126 -47.45 -12.70 8.09
CA GLY A 126 -47.23 -14.08 7.66
C GLY A 126 -48.52 -14.78 7.20
N GLY A 127 -48.33 -15.80 6.37
CA GLY A 127 -49.43 -16.54 5.75
C GLY A 127 -49.06 -17.10 4.38
N PRO A 128 -50.04 -17.70 3.66
CA PRO A 128 -49.81 -18.24 2.32
C PRO A 128 -49.19 -17.20 1.37
N GLY A 129 -48.03 -17.50 0.81
CA GLY A 129 -47.31 -16.61 -0.11
C GLY A 129 -46.46 -15.53 0.56
N PHE A 130 -46.30 -15.55 1.89
CA PHE A 130 -45.28 -14.75 2.58
C PHE A 130 -43.90 -15.42 2.45
N THR A 131 -42.86 -14.63 2.15
CA THR A 131 -41.53 -15.14 1.79
C THR A 131 -40.43 -14.38 2.55
N PRO A 132 -39.20 -14.92 2.65
CA PRO A 132 -38.05 -14.24 3.21
C PRO A 132 -37.84 -12.83 2.64
N GLU A 133 -38.05 -12.63 1.35
CA GLU A 133 -37.88 -11.33 0.69
C GLU A 133 -38.87 -10.29 1.22
N LYS A 134 -40.13 -10.69 1.45
CA LYS A 134 -41.14 -9.80 2.05
C LYS A 134 -40.80 -9.46 3.49
N LEU A 135 -40.32 -10.42 4.27
CA LEU A 135 -39.86 -10.18 5.63
C LEU A 135 -38.71 -9.17 5.65
N LEU A 136 -37.69 -9.39 4.81
CA LEU A 136 -36.54 -8.49 4.71
C LEU A 136 -36.95 -7.09 4.25
N ALA A 137 -37.92 -6.96 3.35
CA ALA A 137 -38.44 -5.64 2.95
C ALA A 137 -39.00 -4.86 4.15
N HIS A 138 -39.89 -5.46 4.95
CA HIS A 138 -40.40 -4.84 6.17
C HIS A 138 -39.29 -4.53 7.18
N LEU A 139 -38.36 -5.46 7.39
CA LEU A 139 -37.26 -5.30 8.34
C LEU A 139 -36.32 -4.15 7.93
N TYR A 140 -36.07 -3.99 6.64
CA TYR A 140 -35.11 -3.03 6.11
C TYR A 140 -35.69 -1.64 5.91
N GLN A 141 -36.99 -1.54 5.58
CA GLN A 141 -37.72 -0.27 5.60
C GLN A 141 -37.93 0.23 7.04
N GLY A 142 -38.14 -0.69 7.99
CA GLY A 142 -38.43 -0.42 9.39
C GLY A 142 -37.24 -0.03 10.26
N THR A 143 -36.31 0.78 9.76
CA THR A 143 -35.08 1.10 10.50
C THR A 143 -34.92 2.56 10.84
N ARG A 144 -34.07 2.76 11.85
CA ARG A 144 -33.62 4.04 12.32
C ARG A 144 -32.14 4.33 11.97
N ASP A 145 -31.81 4.97 10.85
CA ASP A 145 -30.59 5.79 10.60
C ASP A 145 -29.80 6.09 11.87
N ILE A 146 -28.69 5.38 11.93
CA ILE A 146 -27.75 5.30 13.02
C ILE A 146 -26.49 6.13 12.72
N ASP A 147 -26.31 6.57 11.48
CA ASP A 147 -25.12 7.26 11.00
C ASP A 147 -25.05 8.68 11.55
N ILE A 148 -26.20 9.31 11.82
CA ILE A 148 -26.26 10.60 12.53
C ILE A 148 -25.59 10.57 13.91
N TYR A 149 -25.51 9.40 14.54
CA TYR A 149 -24.83 9.19 15.82
C TYR A 149 -23.39 8.70 15.64
N ASN A 150 -23.05 8.23 14.44
CA ASN A 150 -21.82 7.50 14.09
C ASN A 150 -21.23 7.94 12.74
N PRO A 151 -20.95 9.24 12.51
CA PRO A 151 -20.52 9.72 11.19
C PRO A 151 -19.22 9.06 10.70
N GLU A 152 -18.34 8.64 11.62
CA GLU A 152 -17.10 7.91 11.32
C GLU A 152 -17.33 6.51 10.72
N TYR A 153 -18.52 5.96 10.89
CA TYR A 153 -18.92 4.61 10.45
C TYR A 153 -20.08 4.65 9.46
N ALA A 154 -20.33 5.80 8.83
CA ALA A 154 -21.43 5.97 7.90
C ALA A 154 -21.41 4.90 6.80
N GLY A 155 -22.56 4.26 6.56
CA GLY A 155 -22.70 3.14 5.63
C GLY A 155 -22.02 1.83 6.04
N ARG A 156 -21.46 1.73 7.25
CA ARG A 156 -20.74 0.53 7.74
C ARG A 156 -21.38 -0.12 8.98
N LEU A 157 -22.56 0.36 9.38
CA LEU A 157 -23.38 -0.19 10.46
C LEU A 157 -24.71 -0.74 9.95
N GLY A 158 -24.76 -1.04 8.66
CA GLY A 158 -25.99 -1.38 7.96
C GLY A 158 -26.88 -0.19 7.70
N ILE A 159 -28.09 -0.49 7.25
CA ILE A 159 -29.08 0.49 6.78
C ILE A 159 -29.71 1.32 7.90
N GLY A 160 -29.50 0.93 9.17
CA GLY A 160 -30.00 1.66 10.34
C GLY A 160 -30.15 0.79 11.59
N ALA A 161 -30.55 1.43 12.69
CA ALA A 161 -30.96 0.80 13.94
C ALA A 161 -32.35 0.16 13.83
N ALA A 162 -32.48 -1.14 14.10
CA ALA A 162 -33.74 -1.87 14.00
C ALA A 162 -34.86 -1.23 14.86
N ASP A 163 -36.06 -1.08 14.29
CA ASP A 163 -37.21 -0.51 14.98
C ASP A 163 -38.47 -1.34 14.77
N ALA A 164 -38.98 -1.89 15.86
CA ALA A 164 -40.14 -2.78 15.83
C ALA A 164 -41.44 -2.06 15.40
N TYR A 165 -41.59 -0.76 15.69
CA TYR A 165 -42.81 -0.03 15.33
C TYR A 165 -42.82 0.23 13.82
N LEU A 166 -41.71 0.73 13.27
CA LEU A 166 -41.60 1.00 11.84
C LEU A 166 -41.64 -0.29 11.01
N ALA A 167 -41.03 -1.37 11.48
CA ALA A 167 -41.06 -2.67 10.81
C ALA A 167 -42.47 -3.28 10.69
N LEU A 168 -43.41 -2.81 11.50
CA LEU A 168 -44.81 -3.26 11.53
C LEU A 168 -45.78 -2.23 10.92
N ALA A 169 -45.26 -1.12 10.40
CA ALA A 169 -46.07 -0.09 9.75
C ALA A 169 -46.63 -0.61 8.41
N GLU A 170 -47.85 -0.19 8.09
CA GLU A 170 -48.54 -0.51 6.84
C GLU A 170 -48.65 0.73 5.98
N ASP A 171 -48.33 0.56 4.71
CA ASP A 171 -48.51 1.56 3.66
C ASP A 171 -49.99 1.95 3.52
N GLN A 172 -50.34 3.22 3.80
CA GLN A 172 -51.69 3.72 3.52
C GLN A 172 -51.83 4.29 2.10
N GLY A 173 -50.74 4.30 1.31
CA GLY A 173 -50.71 4.78 -0.06
C GLY A 173 -50.83 6.30 -0.17
N ILE A 174 -50.53 7.04 0.90
CA ILE A 174 -50.63 8.49 0.93
C ILE A 174 -49.23 9.07 0.70
N ALA A 175 -49.11 9.92 -0.31
CA ALA A 175 -47.84 10.59 -0.58
C ALA A 175 -47.63 11.78 0.35
N PRO A 176 -46.37 12.13 0.67
CA PRO A 176 -46.08 13.30 1.47
C PRO A 176 -46.55 14.58 0.79
N GLN A 177 -46.73 15.64 1.58
CA GLN A 177 -47.03 16.96 1.05
C GLN A 177 -45.83 17.53 0.29
N ALA A 178 -46.12 18.32 -0.75
CA ALA A 178 -45.09 19.07 -1.46
C ALA A 178 -44.45 20.11 -0.53
N VAL A 179 -43.19 20.47 -0.81
CA VAL A 179 -42.50 21.51 -0.07
C VAL A 179 -43.15 22.86 -0.38
N ASP A 180 -43.57 23.60 0.65
CA ASP A 180 -44.29 24.87 0.46
C ASP A 180 -43.42 25.95 -0.20
N THR A 181 -42.19 26.12 0.26
CA THR A 181 -41.28 27.15 -0.26
C THR A 181 -39.84 26.66 -0.25
N LEU A 182 -39.16 26.92 -1.36
CA LEU A 182 -37.77 26.58 -1.61
C LEU A 182 -36.97 27.88 -1.78
N TYR A 183 -35.90 28.03 -1.02
CA TYR A 183 -35.03 29.21 -1.05
C TYR A 183 -33.65 28.82 -1.57
N CYS A 184 -33.03 29.71 -2.33
CA CYS A 184 -31.63 29.59 -2.75
C CYS A 184 -30.83 30.76 -2.17
N GLY A 185 -29.92 30.46 -1.26
CA GLY A 185 -28.91 31.39 -0.78
C GLY A 185 -27.71 31.37 -1.71
N ASN A 186 -27.17 32.55 -2.03
CA ASN A 186 -25.94 32.71 -2.79
C ASN A 186 -24.96 33.50 -1.92
N THR A 187 -23.99 32.81 -1.32
CA THR A 187 -22.98 33.43 -0.46
C THR A 187 -21.61 32.90 -0.87
N SER A 188 -20.68 33.81 -1.18
CA SER A 188 -19.26 33.50 -1.42
C SER A 188 -19.02 32.36 -2.45
N GLY A 189 -19.64 32.42 -3.62
CA GLY A 189 -19.43 31.41 -4.66
C GLY A 189 -20.28 30.15 -4.51
N VAL A 190 -20.93 29.96 -3.36
CA VAL A 190 -21.66 28.75 -3.00
C VAL A 190 -23.16 28.98 -3.04
N VAL A 191 -23.90 27.96 -3.51
CA VAL A 191 -25.36 27.97 -3.52
C VAL A 191 -25.89 26.91 -2.56
N ASP A 192 -26.53 27.39 -1.49
CA ASP A 192 -27.26 26.54 -0.55
C ASP A 192 -28.77 26.66 -0.84
N VAL A 193 -29.42 25.51 -0.95
CA VAL A 193 -30.87 25.40 -1.09
C VAL A 193 -31.45 25.06 0.27
N THR A 194 -32.45 25.82 0.72
CA THR A 194 -33.11 25.60 2.02
C THR A 194 -34.62 25.49 1.89
N TRP A 195 -35.21 24.64 2.70
CA TRP A 195 -36.64 24.38 2.75
C TRP A 195 -37.09 23.98 4.16
N GLN A 196 -38.40 23.92 4.40
CA GLN A 196 -38.97 23.35 5.62
C GLN A 196 -39.42 21.91 5.38
N ILE A 197 -39.30 21.05 6.39
CA ILE A 197 -39.83 19.69 6.34
C ILE A 197 -41.35 19.74 6.13
N SER A 198 -41.85 19.18 5.03
CA SER A 198 -43.28 19.02 4.75
C SER A 198 -43.91 17.94 5.62
N ALA A 199 -45.23 17.98 5.76
CA ALA A 199 -45.96 16.95 6.49
C ALA A 199 -46.19 15.70 5.64
N ASP A 200 -46.34 14.57 6.30
CA ASP A 200 -46.87 13.34 5.73
C ASP A 200 -48.06 12.85 6.56
N GLU A 201 -49.15 12.42 5.92
CA GLU A 201 -50.44 12.26 6.64
C GLU A 201 -50.48 10.98 7.46
N ASP A 202 -50.01 9.87 6.89
CA ASP A 202 -49.86 8.57 7.52
C ASP A 202 -48.54 8.44 8.27
N ASP A 203 -47.48 9.11 7.79
CA ASP A 203 -46.11 8.90 8.28
C ASP A 203 -45.59 10.01 9.17
N GLY A 204 -46.36 11.09 9.28
CA GLY A 204 -46.02 12.32 9.98
C GLY A 204 -45.07 13.22 9.19
N LYS A 205 -44.04 12.66 8.54
CA LYS A 205 -43.09 13.40 7.71
C LYS A 205 -42.45 12.51 6.62
N PRO A 206 -41.95 13.11 5.52
CA PRO A 206 -41.20 12.38 4.50
C PRO A 206 -39.96 11.70 5.06
N PHE A 207 -39.55 10.61 4.41
CA PHE A 207 -38.29 9.93 4.70
C PHE A 207 -37.09 10.68 4.14
N GLN A 208 -37.22 11.23 2.94
CA GLN A 208 -36.15 11.96 2.25
C GLN A 208 -36.71 12.98 1.27
N TYR A 209 -35.86 13.90 0.84
CA TYR A 209 -36.10 14.78 -0.30
C TYR A 209 -35.17 14.44 -1.45
N LEU A 210 -35.67 14.51 -2.68
CA LEU A 210 -34.86 14.56 -3.87
C LEU A 210 -34.78 16.02 -4.32
N VAL A 211 -33.58 16.59 -4.33
CA VAL A 211 -33.30 17.94 -4.85
C VAL A 211 -32.58 17.79 -6.18
N CYS A 212 -33.10 18.41 -7.22
CA CYS A 212 -32.59 18.38 -8.58
C CYS A 212 -32.27 19.78 -9.08
N TRP A 213 -31.24 19.95 -9.91
CA TRP A 213 -30.94 21.22 -10.57
C TRP A 213 -30.50 21.05 -12.02
N SER A 214 -30.87 22.01 -12.86
CA SER A 214 -30.54 22.07 -14.29
C SER A 214 -30.50 23.50 -14.79
N GLU A 215 -29.81 23.74 -15.90
CA GLU A 215 -29.85 25.02 -16.62
C GLU A 215 -31.15 25.20 -17.42
N GLU A 216 -31.87 24.10 -17.67
CA GLU A 216 -33.19 24.11 -18.30
C GLU A 216 -34.31 24.10 -17.25
N PRO A 217 -35.48 24.71 -17.53
CA PRO A 217 -36.63 24.69 -16.63
C PRO A 217 -37.06 23.26 -16.25
N LEU A 218 -37.14 23.01 -14.95
CA LEU A 218 -37.64 21.73 -14.43
C LEU A 218 -39.17 21.73 -14.36
N GLY A 219 -39.77 20.63 -14.83
CA GLY A 219 -41.20 20.33 -14.66
C GLY A 219 -41.44 19.39 -13.49
N GLN A 220 -42.46 18.54 -13.62
CA GLN A 220 -42.69 17.46 -12.66
C GLN A 220 -41.52 16.45 -12.74
N LEU A 221 -40.92 16.16 -11.59
CA LEU A 221 -39.85 15.20 -11.42
C LEU A 221 -40.42 13.83 -11.02
N ASP A 222 -39.85 12.78 -11.59
CA ASP A 222 -40.06 11.39 -11.19
C ASP A 222 -38.77 10.88 -10.53
N PRO A 223 -38.77 10.58 -9.22
CA PRO A 223 -37.59 10.07 -8.52
C PRO A 223 -37.01 8.76 -9.08
N GLY A 224 -37.79 7.99 -9.86
CA GLY A 224 -37.35 6.78 -10.55
C GLY A 224 -36.84 7.02 -11.97
N GLN A 225 -37.13 8.17 -12.58
CA GLN A 225 -36.74 8.50 -13.94
C GLN A 225 -36.49 10.01 -14.13
N LEU A 226 -35.25 10.43 -13.87
CA LEU A 226 -34.86 11.83 -14.03
C LEU A 226 -34.61 12.20 -15.51
N PRO A 227 -34.91 13.45 -15.92
CA PRO A 227 -34.54 13.93 -17.24
C PRO A 227 -33.03 13.91 -17.46
N GLU A 228 -32.61 13.73 -18.71
CA GLU A 228 -31.19 13.72 -19.08
C GLU A 228 -30.54 15.08 -18.78
N GLY A 229 -29.33 15.06 -18.19
CA GLY A 229 -28.59 16.28 -17.84
C GLY A 229 -29.04 16.98 -16.55
N VAL A 230 -29.93 16.38 -15.77
CA VAL A 230 -30.35 16.90 -14.46
C VAL A 230 -29.41 16.37 -13.36
N ALA A 231 -28.76 17.27 -12.64
CA ALA A 231 -28.01 16.92 -11.44
C ALA A 231 -28.96 16.74 -10.25
N SER A 232 -28.61 15.88 -9.29
CA SER A 232 -29.48 15.59 -8.14
C SER A 232 -28.74 15.17 -6.88
N VAL A 233 -29.38 15.38 -5.74
CA VAL A 233 -28.96 14.90 -4.43
C VAL A 233 -30.19 14.43 -3.65
N ARG A 234 -30.05 13.32 -2.92
CA ARG A 234 -31.05 12.85 -1.95
C ARG A 234 -30.64 13.31 -0.56
N VAL A 235 -31.59 13.92 0.15
CA VAL A 235 -31.38 14.51 1.47
C VAL A 235 -32.34 13.84 2.42
N THR A 236 -31.82 12.88 3.18
CA THR A 236 -32.59 12.13 4.18
C THR A 236 -33.07 13.07 5.27
N VAL A 237 -34.35 12.97 5.62
CA VAL A 237 -34.93 13.76 6.70
C VAL A 237 -34.36 13.27 8.02
N PRO A 238 -33.70 14.13 8.83
CA PRO A 238 -33.16 13.72 10.11
C PRO A 238 -34.27 13.13 10.96
N ARG A 239 -33.98 12.03 11.65
CA ARG A 239 -35.04 11.34 12.37
C ARG A 239 -35.61 12.16 13.54
N ALA A 240 -34.82 13.06 14.13
CA ALA A 240 -35.29 14.05 15.11
C ALA A 240 -36.01 15.27 14.49
N GLY A 241 -35.89 15.49 13.17
CA GLY A 241 -36.50 16.63 12.50
C GLY A 241 -38.03 16.56 12.55
N GLN A 242 -38.67 17.69 12.83
CA GLN A 242 -40.12 17.81 12.87
C GLN A 242 -40.60 18.55 11.63
N VAL A 243 -41.87 18.36 11.28
CA VAL A 243 -42.53 19.16 10.25
C VAL A 243 -42.34 20.64 10.60
N GLY A 244 -41.87 21.43 9.62
CA GLY A 244 -41.54 22.83 9.82
C GLY A 244 -40.11 23.12 10.33
N ASP A 245 -39.27 22.11 10.56
CA ASP A 245 -37.84 22.34 10.78
C ASP A 245 -37.13 22.63 9.46
N THR A 246 -36.08 23.45 9.52
CA THR A 246 -35.33 23.88 8.34
C THR A 246 -34.31 22.83 7.92
N MET A 247 -34.36 22.44 6.65
CA MET A 247 -33.36 21.63 5.97
C MET A 247 -32.58 22.48 4.96
N ALA A 248 -31.37 22.03 4.66
CA ALA A 248 -30.49 22.66 3.71
C ALA A 248 -29.69 21.61 2.94
N CYS A 249 -29.36 21.90 1.68
CA CYS A 249 -28.33 21.19 0.94
C CYS A 249 -27.53 22.14 0.05
N ARG A 250 -26.27 21.81 -0.16
CA ARG A 250 -25.38 22.56 -1.06
C ARG A 250 -25.45 21.99 -2.48
N LEU A 251 -25.54 22.87 -3.47
CA LEU A 251 -25.40 22.49 -4.88
C LEU A 251 -23.92 22.44 -5.26
N THR A 252 -23.55 21.48 -6.09
CA THR A 252 -22.18 21.29 -6.59
C THR A 252 -22.15 21.38 -8.12
N ALA A 253 -20.94 21.58 -8.67
CA ALA A 253 -20.72 21.65 -10.12
C ALA A 253 -21.60 22.70 -10.83
N ILE A 254 -21.79 23.84 -10.18
CA ILE A 254 -22.58 24.96 -10.68
C ILE A 254 -21.68 25.98 -11.36
N ARG A 255 -21.78 26.09 -12.69
CA ARG A 255 -21.07 27.12 -13.45
C ARG A 255 -21.44 28.51 -12.94
N GLY A 256 -20.47 29.41 -12.85
CA GLY A 256 -20.73 30.78 -12.43
C GLY A 256 -21.58 31.56 -13.43
N GLU A 257 -22.25 32.61 -12.95
CA GLU A 257 -23.10 33.52 -13.73
C GLU A 257 -24.15 32.83 -14.63
N THR A 258 -24.58 31.63 -14.24
CA THR A 258 -25.47 30.78 -15.01
C THR A 258 -26.82 30.66 -14.30
N ARG A 259 -27.91 30.69 -15.08
CA ARG A 259 -29.26 30.48 -14.52
C ARG A 259 -29.48 29.00 -14.30
N TYR A 260 -29.87 28.64 -13.07
CA TYR A 260 -30.29 27.30 -12.73
C TYR A 260 -31.74 27.29 -12.24
N TYR A 261 -32.42 26.19 -12.52
CA TYR A 261 -33.72 25.80 -12.01
C TYR A 261 -33.53 24.65 -11.05
N VAL A 262 -34.01 24.79 -9.82
CA VAL A 262 -33.97 23.78 -8.78
C VAL A 262 -35.39 23.25 -8.58
N GLY A 263 -35.52 21.93 -8.51
CA GLY A 263 -36.77 21.24 -8.19
C GLY A 263 -36.57 20.35 -6.96
N ILE A 264 -37.56 20.28 -6.09
CA ILE A 264 -37.56 19.40 -4.92
C ILE A 264 -38.81 18.54 -4.88
N VAL A 265 -38.64 17.27 -4.49
CA VAL A 265 -39.71 16.29 -4.28
C VAL A 265 -39.51 15.64 -2.92
N ALA A 266 -40.59 15.50 -2.15
CA ALA A 266 -40.61 14.76 -0.89
C ALA A 266 -40.95 13.29 -1.17
N ILE A 267 -40.30 12.36 -0.49
CA ILE A 267 -40.47 10.91 -0.70
C ILE A 267 -40.66 10.24 0.66
N ASP A 268 -41.70 9.43 0.78
CA ASP A 268 -41.99 8.64 1.99
C ASP A 268 -41.09 7.38 2.07
N PRO A 269 -41.17 6.59 3.15
CA PRO A 269 -40.52 5.29 3.26
C PRO A 269 -40.97 4.23 2.24
N TRP A 270 -42.17 4.36 1.66
CA TRP A 270 -42.79 3.39 0.74
C TRP A 270 -42.53 3.69 -0.74
N GLY A 271 -41.90 4.83 -1.04
CA GLY A 271 -41.60 5.29 -2.38
C GLY A 271 -42.69 6.18 -3.02
N HIS A 272 -43.77 6.53 -2.31
CA HIS A 272 -44.65 7.60 -2.78
C HIS A 272 -43.97 8.94 -2.65
N TYR A 273 -44.34 9.86 -3.53
CA TYR A 273 -43.67 11.13 -3.63
C TYR A 273 -44.61 12.26 -4.01
N SER A 274 -44.25 13.45 -3.55
CA SER A 274 -45.04 14.64 -3.69
C SER A 274 -44.93 15.29 -5.09
N GLY A 275 -45.75 16.31 -5.34
CA GLY A 275 -45.58 17.21 -6.48
C GLY A 275 -44.24 17.96 -6.40
N THR A 276 -43.70 18.37 -7.55
CA THR A 276 -42.43 19.11 -7.59
C THR A 276 -42.62 20.59 -7.25
N THR A 277 -41.83 21.08 -6.28
CA THR A 277 -41.69 22.52 -6.02
C THR A 277 -40.43 23.04 -6.68
N THR A 278 -40.53 24.12 -7.44
CA THR A 278 -39.39 24.67 -8.21
C THR A 278 -39.06 26.11 -7.84
N VAL A 279 -37.77 26.47 -7.91
CA VAL A 279 -37.27 27.84 -7.84
C VAL A 279 -36.16 28.03 -8.89
N SER A 280 -35.84 29.27 -9.24
CA SER A 280 -34.68 29.56 -10.09
C SER A 280 -33.79 30.62 -9.46
N PHE A 281 -32.49 30.53 -9.71
CA PHE A 281 -31.50 31.50 -9.26
C PHE A 281 -30.44 31.72 -10.36
N VAL A 282 -29.58 32.72 -10.17
CA VAL A 282 -28.37 32.92 -10.98
C VAL A 282 -27.17 32.71 -10.06
N SER A 283 -26.28 31.79 -10.43
CA SER A 283 -25.09 31.48 -9.66
C SER A 283 -24.13 32.69 -9.61
N PRO A 284 -23.31 32.79 -8.55
CA PRO A 284 -22.27 33.83 -8.46
C PRO A 284 -21.18 33.61 -9.51
N HIS A 285 -20.32 34.59 -9.73
CA HIS A 285 -19.09 34.41 -10.52
C HIS A 285 -18.14 33.40 -9.82
N ASN A 286 -17.40 32.61 -10.60
CA ASN A 286 -16.45 31.60 -10.09
C ASN A 286 -15.21 31.55 -10.98
N GLU A 287 -14.03 31.91 -10.46
CA GLU A 287 -12.74 31.82 -11.15
C GLU A 287 -12.03 30.52 -10.78
N PRO A 288 -11.26 29.89 -11.68
CA PRO A 288 -10.53 28.68 -11.34
C PRO A 288 -9.43 28.95 -10.29
N PRO A 289 -9.07 27.95 -9.46
CA PRO A 289 -7.97 28.06 -8.52
C PRO A 289 -6.64 28.40 -9.22
N MET A 290 -5.75 29.08 -8.52
CA MET A 290 -4.38 29.30 -8.97
C MET A 290 -3.43 28.27 -8.36
N ILE A 291 -2.60 27.64 -9.21
CA ILE A 291 -1.56 26.69 -8.80
C ILE A 291 -0.20 27.36 -8.96
N THR A 292 0.54 27.52 -7.86
CA THR A 292 1.91 28.06 -7.86
C THR A 292 2.90 27.05 -7.28
N SER A 293 4.16 27.12 -7.71
CA SER A 293 5.23 26.23 -7.25
C SER A 293 6.58 26.89 -7.46
N GLU A 294 7.57 26.60 -6.63
CA GLU A 294 8.95 27.07 -6.86
C GLU A 294 9.63 26.39 -8.07
N TYR A 295 9.05 25.28 -8.55
CA TYR A 295 9.52 24.51 -9.70
C TYR A 295 8.81 24.96 -10.99
N GLU A 296 9.01 26.21 -11.39
CA GLU A 296 8.23 26.76 -12.52
C GLU A 296 8.66 26.23 -13.89
N GLU A 297 9.92 25.78 -14.07
CA GLU A 297 10.43 25.32 -15.38
C GLU A 297 11.52 24.21 -15.34
N GLN A 298 12.12 23.90 -14.19
CA GLN A 298 13.17 22.87 -14.10
C GLN A 298 12.59 21.52 -13.69
N ALA A 299 12.92 20.49 -14.48
CA ALA A 299 12.55 19.12 -14.15
C ALA A 299 13.27 18.67 -12.86
N LEU A 300 12.52 18.08 -11.93
CA LEU A 300 13.11 17.47 -10.75
C LEU A 300 13.91 16.23 -11.19
N THR A 301 15.23 16.26 -11.03
CA THR A 301 16.10 15.14 -11.37
C THR A 301 16.47 14.37 -10.11
N LEU A 302 16.20 13.06 -10.09
CA LEU A 302 16.46 12.17 -8.95
C LEU A 302 17.45 11.08 -9.34
N LYS A 303 18.51 10.95 -8.53
CA LYS A 303 19.41 9.79 -8.63
C LYS A 303 18.69 8.51 -8.23
N TYR A 304 19.23 7.36 -8.62
CA TYR A 304 18.67 6.09 -8.18
C TYR A 304 18.65 6.01 -6.65
N ASN A 305 17.58 5.41 -6.12
CA ASN A 305 17.27 5.29 -4.69
C ASN A 305 17.11 6.62 -3.93
N GLN A 306 16.94 7.76 -4.63
CA GLN A 306 16.61 9.04 -3.99
C GLN A 306 15.11 9.31 -3.96
N THR A 307 14.71 10.15 -3.01
CA THR A 307 13.36 10.69 -2.91
C THR A 307 13.43 12.20 -3.03
N GLY A 308 12.51 12.79 -3.80
CA GLY A 308 12.33 14.23 -3.89
C GLY A 308 10.89 14.63 -3.68
N GLU A 309 10.66 15.92 -3.47
CA GLU A 309 9.36 16.49 -3.20
C GLU A 309 9.17 17.77 -4.01
N ILE A 310 7.97 17.93 -4.60
CA ILE A 310 7.52 19.16 -5.24
C ILE A 310 6.35 19.68 -4.42
N VAL A 311 6.39 20.96 -4.09
CA VAL A 311 5.35 21.62 -3.30
C VAL A 311 4.59 22.60 -4.19
N PHE A 312 3.27 22.47 -4.17
CA PHE A 312 2.34 23.38 -4.82
C PHE A 312 1.54 24.14 -3.77
N TRP A 313 1.35 25.44 -4.00
CA TRP A 313 0.47 26.30 -3.22
C TRP A 313 -0.74 26.66 -4.06
N ILE A 314 -1.90 26.41 -3.49
CA ILE A 314 -3.20 26.65 -4.11
C ILE A 314 -3.79 27.91 -3.51
N SER A 315 -4.36 28.78 -4.34
CA SER A 315 -5.16 29.90 -3.86
C SER A 315 -6.36 30.08 -4.75
N ASP A 316 -7.53 30.27 -4.15
CA ASP A 316 -8.78 30.49 -4.86
C ASP A 316 -9.22 31.95 -4.73
N PRO A 317 -9.53 32.67 -5.82
CA PRO A 317 -9.95 34.08 -5.76
C PRO A 317 -11.20 34.31 -4.91
N GLU A 318 -12.11 33.34 -4.88
CA GLU A 318 -13.34 33.35 -4.09
C GLU A 318 -13.18 32.70 -2.70
N ASN A 319 -11.97 32.22 -2.38
CA ASN A 319 -11.63 31.51 -1.15
C ASN A 319 -12.52 30.26 -0.93
N GLN A 320 -12.79 29.53 -2.01
CA GLN A 320 -13.52 28.27 -1.99
C GLN A 320 -12.63 27.09 -1.59
N GLU A 321 -13.26 26.04 -1.06
CA GLU A 321 -12.62 24.75 -0.87
C GLU A 321 -12.34 24.10 -2.24
N PHE A 322 -11.31 23.25 -2.29
CA PHE A 322 -10.90 22.58 -3.52
C PHE A 322 -10.57 21.11 -3.27
N ASN A 323 -10.69 20.33 -4.33
CA ASN A 323 -10.15 18.98 -4.44
C ASN A 323 -9.02 18.95 -5.47
N TYR A 324 -8.15 17.94 -5.38
CA TYR A 324 -7.08 17.75 -6.35
C TYR A 324 -7.03 16.31 -6.87
N GLU A 325 -6.47 16.17 -8.06
CA GLU A 325 -6.18 14.91 -8.71
C GLU A 325 -4.76 14.97 -9.28
N LEU A 326 -3.96 13.92 -9.02
CA LEU A 326 -2.64 13.76 -9.61
C LEU A 326 -2.71 12.70 -10.70
N GLU A 327 -2.53 13.11 -11.94
CA GLU A 327 -2.41 12.20 -13.07
C GLU A 327 -0.97 11.71 -13.17
N ASP A 328 -0.78 10.44 -12.79
CA ASP A 328 0.49 9.73 -12.85
C ASP A 328 0.27 8.30 -13.32
N GLU A 329 0.40 8.09 -14.64
CA GLU A 329 0.23 6.79 -15.30
C GLU A 329 1.20 5.72 -14.78
N ASN A 330 2.33 6.13 -14.21
CA ASN A 330 3.40 5.21 -13.79
C ASN A 330 3.40 4.96 -12.28
N HIS A 331 2.49 5.59 -11.53
CA HIS A 331 2.39 5.51 -10.07
C HIS A 331 3.74 5.78 -9.37
N LEU A 332 4.51 6.71 -9.93
CA LEU A 332 5.81 7.17 -9.46
C LEU A 332 5.70 8.00 -8.17
N ALA A 333 4.59 8.73 -8.01
CA ALA A 333 4.42 9.77 -7.02
C ALA A 333 3.20 9.56 -6.12
N ALA A 334 3.29 10.11 -4.91
CA ALA A 334 2.18 10.21 -3.98
C ALA A 334 1.99 11.66 -3.57
N ALA A 335 0.76 12.16 -3.72
CA ALA A 335 0.39 13.50 -3.29
C ALA A 335 -0.29 13.47 -1.92
N THR A 336 0.00 14.48 -1.10
CA THR A 336 -0.66 14.72 0.18
C THR A 336 -1.00 16.19 0.30
N GLN A 337 -2.17 16.50 0.85
CA GLN A 337 -2.62 17.86 1.06
C GLN A 337 -2.61 18.21 2.56
N LEU A 338 -2.16 19.42 2.86
CA LEU A 338 -2.31 20.05 4.17
C LEU A 338 -2.73 21.51 3.95
N ASN A 339 -3.99 21.83 4.22
CA ASN A 339 -4.62 23.11 3.90
C ASN A 339 -4.44 23.44 2.39
N ASP A 340 -3.90 24.60 2.08
CA ASP A 340 -3.68 25.12 0.72
C ASP A 340 -2.38 24.61 0.07
N ARG A 341 -1.73 23.62 0.70
CA ARG A 341 -0.43 23.10 0.26
C ARG A 341 -0.54 21.63 -0.16
N ILE A 342 -0.20 21.35 -1.42
CA ILE A 342 -0.10 19.98 -1.94
C ILE A 342 1.37 19.61 -2.08
N THR A 343 1.80 18.56 -1.39
CA THR A 343 3.16 18.01 -1.49
C THR A 343 3.11 16.72 -2.29
N VAL A 344 3.79 16.72 -3.43
CA VAL A 344 3.97 15.54 -4.29
C VAL A 344 5.33 14.94 -3.98
N LYS A 345 5.34 13.72 -3.45
CA LYS A 345 6.54 12.97 -3.11
C LYS A 345 6.84 11.93 -4.16
N ILE A 346 8.07 11.91 -4.64
CA ILE A 346 8.53 11.10 -5.78
C ILE A 346 9.73 10.28 -5.33
N ARG A 347 9.76 8.99 -5.67
CA ARG A 347 10.88 8.08 -5.36
C ARG A 347 11.46 7.46 -6.64
N ASN A 348 12.79 7.44 -6.77
CA ASN A 348 13.48 6.75 -7.85
C ASN A 348 13.95 5.36 -7.41
N TYR A 349 13.02 4.46 -7.08
CA TYR A 349 13.35 3.07 -6.72
C TYR A 349 12.29 2.10 -7.25
N GLY A 350 12.72 1.09 -8.00
CA GLY A 350 11.84 0.12 -8.65
C GLY A 350 11.13 0.64 -9.91
N PHE A 351 11.56 1.80 -10.43
CA PHE A 351 11.03 2.41 -11.65
C PHE A 351 12.08 2.42 -12.75
N GLN A 352 11.63 2.40 -14.01
CA GLN A 352 12.53 2.52 -15.16
C GLN A 352 13.15 3.93 -15.20
N ALA A 353 14.41 4.02 -15.59
CA ALA A 353 15.04 5.33 -15.80
C ALA A 353 14.40 6.04 -17.00
N GLY A 354 14.21 7.36 -16.88
CA GLY A 354 13.59 8.13 -17.95
C GLY A 354 12.98 9.45 -17.50
N THR A 355 12.30 10.11 -18.43
CA THR A 355 11.58 11.37 -18.19
C THR A 355 10.08 11.09 -18.11
N TYR A 356 9.49 11.51 -17.01
CA TYR A 356 8.08 11.33 -16.68
C TYR A 356 7.39 12.68 -16.65
N ARG A 357 6.19 12.76 -17.23
CA ARG A 357 5.33 13.95 -17.19
C ARG A 357 4.13 13.63 -16.31
N LEU A 358 3.87 14.51 -15.35
CA LEU A 358 2.75 14.40 -14.42
C LEU A 358 1.91 15.68 -14.52
N CYS A 359 0.61 15.57 -14.24
CA CYS A 359 -0.30 16.70 -14.24
C CYS A 359 -1.04 16.77 -12.89
N LEU A 360 -0.91 17.90 -12.19
CA LEU A 360 -1.73 18.21 -11.02
C LEU A 360 -2.95 19.00 -11.48
N LYS A 361 -4.15 18.47 -11.23
CA LYS A 361 -5.43 19.14 -11.46
C LYS A 361 -6.02 19.55 -10.12
N VAL A 362 -6.54 20.76 -10.04
CA VAL A 362 -7.20 21.30 -8.84
C VAL A 362 -8.54 21.89 -9.27
N THR A 363 -9.61 21.45 -8.60
CA THR A 363 -10.99 21.87 -8.90
C THR A 363 -11.61 22.48 -7.65
N ASP A 364 -12.13 23.70 -7.75
CA ASP A 364 -12.88 24.34 -6.67
C ASP A 364 -14.26 23.71 -6.47
N SER A 365 -14.94 24.13 -5.40
CA SER A 365 -16.30 23.66 -5.08
C SER A 365 -17.38 24.08 -6.09
N GLY A 366 -17.15 25.18 -6.83
CA GLY A 366 -17.98 25.63 -7.96
C GLY A 366 -17.75 24.83 -9.25
N GLY A 367 -16.70 24.01 -9.32
CA GLY A 367 -16.34 23.17 -10.45
C GLY A 367 -15.40 23.82 -11.47
N ALA A 368 -14.85 25.02 -11.22
CA ALA A 368 -13.79 25.53 -12.09
C ALA A 368 -12.45 24.86 -11.74
N MET A 369 -11.64 24.63 -12.76
CA MET A 369 -10.46 23.77 -12.66
C MET A 369 -9.23 24.48 -13.22
N ALA A 370 -8.11 24.33 -12.52
CA ALA A 370 -6.78 24.62 -13.02
C ALA A 370 -5.93 23.36 -13.09
N SER A 371 -4.93 23.38 -13.95
CA SER A 371 -3.99 22.27 -14.10
C SER A 371 -2.56 22.79 -14.23
N LYS A 372 -1.60 22.02 -13.71
CA LYS A 372 -0.17 22.30 -13.80
C LYS A 372 0.59 21.04 -14.17
N GLU A 373 1.18 21.04 -15.36
CA GLU A 373 2.11 20.01 -15.78
C GLU A 373 3.51 20.23 -15.18
N PHE A 374 4.17 19.15 -14.81
CA PHE A 374 5.57 19.17 -14.36
C PHE A 374 6.29 17.89 -14.81
N THR A 375 7.62 17.98 -14.87
CA THR A 375 8.48 16.90 -15.38
C THR A 375 9.41 16.39 -14.28
N VAL A 376 9.56 15.07 -14.21
CA VAL A 376 10.52 14.38 -13.34
C VAL A 376 11.47 13.57 -14.20
N VAL A 377 12.76 13.62 -13.90
CA VAL A 377 13.81 12.81 -14.55
C VAL A 377 14.38 11.83 -13.54
N LEU A 378 14.26 10.54 -13.83
CA LEU A 378 14.83 9.45 -13.04
C LEU A 378 16.13 9.00 -13.69
N GLU A 379 17.25 9.15 -12.99
CA GLU A 379 18.54 8.62 -13.44
C GLU A 379 18.61 7.09 -13.25
N PRO A 380 19.33 6.38 -14.13
CA PRO A 380 19.45 4.93 -14.05
C PRO A 380 20.27 4.48 -12.84
N ASN A 381 19.98 3.25 -12.38
CA ASN A 381 20.84 2.56 -11.44
C ASN A 381 22.24 2.33 -12.05
N GLU A 382 23.27 2.44 -11.22
CA GLU A 382 24.66 2.22 -11.61
C GLU A 382 25.17 0.89 -11.06
N SER A 383 26.09 0.24 -11.77
CA SER A 383 26.67 -1.03 -11.30
C SER A 383 27.50 -0.83 -10.03
N PRO A 384 27.60 -1.86 -9.15
CA PRO A 384 28.40 -1.81 -7.93
C PRO A 384 29.84 -1.37 -8.22
N ARG A 385 30.29 -0.32 -7.53
CA ARG A 385 31.61 0.30 -7.76
C ARG A 385 32.64 -0.22 -6.76
N LEU A 386 33.85 -0.50 -7.25
CA LEU A 386 34.99 -0.87 -6.42
C LEU A 386 35.57 0.39 -5.77
N GLN A 387 35.36 0.56 -4.47
CA GLN A 387 35.85 1.69 -3.68
C GLN A 387 37.35 1.55 -3.34
N SER A 388 37.80 0.32 -3.06
CA SER A 388 39.20 0.02 -2.79
C SER A 388 39.59 -1.34 -3.37
N PRO A 389 40.78 -1.49 -3.99
CA PRO A 389 41.22 -2.77 -4.51
C PRO A 389 41.43 -3.79 -3.38
N PHE A 390 41.23 -5.07 -3.69
CA PHE A 390 41.57 -6.15 -2.77
C PHE A 390 43.09 -6.32 -2.71
N GLU A 391 43.63 -6.51 -1.51
CA GLU A 391 45.04 -6.85 -1.33
C GLU A 391 45.32 -8.30 -1.74
N ASN A 392 46.50 -8.55 -2.30
CA ASN A 392 46.93 -9.91 -2.58
C ASN A 392 47.15 -10.69 -1.27
N VAL A 393 46.76 -11.97 -1.26
CA VAL A 393 46.78 -12.79 -0.03
C VAL A 393 47.95 -13.76 -0.04
N TRP A 394 48.80 -13.69 0.99
CA TRP A 394 49.94 -14.58 1.16
C TRP A 394 49.71 -15.57 2.31
N PHE A 395 50.06 -16.84 2.07
CA PHE A 395 50.02 -17.93 3.04
C PHE A 395 51.41 -18.57 3.21
N GLY A 396 51.84 -18.75 4.46
CA GLY A 396 53.10 -19.43 4.79
C GLY A 396 52.96 -20.95 4.90
N SER A 397 51.74 -21.46 5.03
CA SER A 397 51.47 -22.89 5.12
C SER A 397 50.07 -23.29 4.62
N LEU A 398 49.87 -24.58 4.37
CA LEU A 398 48.59 -25.17 3.96
C LEU A 398 47.53 -25.24 5.07
N GLN A 399 47.89 -24.91 6.31
CA GLN A 399 46.96 -24.96 7.46
C GLN A 399 46.34 -23.61 7.78
N GLU A 400 46.87 -22.53 7.20
CA GLU A 400 46.37 -21.19 7.45
C GLU A 400 45.01 -20.95 6.80
N VAL A 401 44.21 -20.10 7.44
CA VAL A 401 42.95 -19.58 6.91
C VAL A 401 43.00 -18.07 7.04
N ARG A 402 42.54 -17.36 6.01
CA ARG A 402 42.38 -15.90 6.04
C ARG A 402 40.93 -15.53 5.78
N THR A 403 40.45 -14.53 6.49
CA THR A 403 39.14 -13.94 6.27
C THR A 403 39.32 -12.67 5.46
N VAL A 404 38.55 -12.51 4.39
CA VAL A 404 38.54 -11.34 3.52
C VAL A 404 37.16 -10.68 3.62
N SER A 405 37.13 -9.42 4.03
CA SER A 405 35.90 -8.62 4.09
C SER A 405 35.52 -8.14 2.69
N LEU A 406 34.21 -8.11 2.38
CA LEU A 406 33.69 -7.68 1.08
C LEU A 406 33.11 -6.26 1.14
N ALA A 407 32.45 -5.93 2.26
CA ALA A 407 31.71 -4.68 2.43
C ALA A 407 32.59 -3.42 2.43
N ALA A 408 33.90 -3.56 2.67
CA ALA A 408 34.86 -2.44 2.63
C ALA A 408 35.31 -2.06 1.21
N HIS A 409 35.02 -2.91 0.22
CA HIS A 409 35.58 -2.79 -1.13
C HIS A 409 34.55 -2.43 -2.20
N PHE A 410 33.27 -2.73 -2.00
CA PHE A 410 32.21 -2.38 -2.95
C PHE A 410 31.20 -1.40 -2.35
N THR A 411 30.80 -0.41 -3.13
CA THR A 411 29.70 0.52 -2.82
C THR A 411 28.62 0.44 -3.89
N ASP A 412 27.37 0.51 -3.46
CA ASP A 412 26.20 0.46 -4.32
C ASP A 412 25.16 1.48 -3.83
N GLU A 413 24.44 2.10 -4.75
CA GLU A 413 23.40 3.09 -4.41
C GLU A 413 22.06 2.40 -4.03
N GLY A 414 21.90 1.11 -4.32
CA GLY A 414 20.69 0.33 -4.09
C GLY A 414 20.50 -0.16 -2.64
N PRO A 415 19.26 -0.19 -2.13
CA PRO A 415 18.97 -0.58 -0.75
C PRO A 415 19.01 -2.11 -0.51
N GLY A 416 19.10 -2.93 -1.57
CA GLY A 416 19.02 -4.39 -1.51
C GLY A 416 20.30 -5.11 -1.07
N GLY A 417 21.40 -4.37 -0.89
CA GLY A 417 22.71 -4.96 -0.62
C GLY A 417 23.29 -5.71 -1.82
N LEU A 418 24.51 -6.24 -1.64
CA LEU A 418 25.26 -6.91 -2.71
C LEU A 418 25.33 -8.42 -2.50
N SER A 419 25.14 -9.16 -3.58
CA SER A 419 25.42 -10.59 -3.67
C SER A 419 26.77 -10.82 -4.34
N TYR A 420 27.48 -11.88 -3.96
CA TYR A 420 28.85 -12.13 -4.42
C TYR A 420 29.00 -13.53 -5.01
N ALA A 421 29.64 -13.61 -6.18
CA ALA A 421 30.09 -14.84 -6.81
C ALA A 421 31.61 -14.86 -6.93
N TYR A 422 32.20 -16.06 -6.81
CA TYR A 422 33.65 -16.25 -6.79
C TYR A 422 34.08 -17.26 -7.86
N GLU A 423 35.13 -16.92 -8.61
CA GLU A 423 35.80 -17.83 -9.54
C GLU A 423 37.25 -18.02 -9.07
N TYR A 424 37.67 -19.28 -8.86
CA TYR A 424 39.00 -19.64 -8.40
C TYR A 424 39.35 -21.08 -8.83
N ASP A 425 40.63 -21.45 -8.78
CA ASP A 425 41.06 -22.83 -9.05
C ASP A 425 40.90 -23.71 -7.79
N PRO A 426 39.95 -24.67 -7.76
CA PRO A 426 39.71 -25.52 -6.60
C PRO A 426 40.85 -26.51 -6.34
N ALA A 427 41.78 -26.70 -7.28
CA ALA A 427 42.99 -27.49 -7.04
C ALA A 427 43.99 -26.77 -6.12
N TYR A 428 43.89 -25.43 -6.03
CA TYR A 428 44.80 -24.59 -5.23
C TYR A 428 44.17 -24.04 -3.97
N LEU A 429 42.87 -23.74 -3.99
CA LEU A 429 42.19 -23.01 -2.91
C LEU A 429 40.84 -23.65 -2.59
N THR A 430 40.37 -23.43 -1.37
CA THR A 430 38.94 -23.55 -1.02
C THR A 430 38.45 -22.22 -0.47
N LEU A 431 37.23 -21.83 -0.85
CA LEU A 431 36.58 -20.60 -0.42
C LEU A 431 35.25 -20.94 0.26
N THR A 432 35.02 -20.39 1.44
CA THR A 432 33.75 -20.53 2.18
C THR A 432 33.15 -19.16 2.41
N SER A 433 31.97 -18.90 1.82
CA SER A 433 31.26 -17.63 1.93
C SER A 433 30.59 -17.48 3.31
N GLY A 434 30.72 -16.29 3.90
CA GLY A 434 29.96 -15.83 5.07
C GLY A 434 29.13 -14.58 4.75
N GLN A 435 28.48 -14.00 5.76
CA GLN A 435 27.76 -12.74 5.59
C GLN A 435 28.76 -11.57 5.53
N GLY A 436 28.96 -10.99 4.34
CA GLY A 436 29.82 -9.82 4.14
C GLY A 436 31.32 -10.10 4.14
N GLU A 437 31.73 -11.37 4.27
CA GLU A 437 33.12 -11.82 4.23
C GLU A 437 33.21 -13.22 3.63
N PHE A 438 34.40 -13.67 3.26
CA PHE A 438 34.66 -15.07 2.94
C PHE A 438 35.97 -15.54 3.58
N ARG A 439 36.05 -16.85 3.82
CA ARG A 439 37.26 -17.51 4.32
C ARG A 439 37.97 -18.24 3.21
N LEU A 440 39.26 -17.97 3.07
CA LEU A 440 40.13 -18.56 2.08
C LEU A 440 41.12 -19.49 2.76
N LYS A 441 41.27 -20.71 2.23
CA LYS A 441 42.25 -21.69 2.68
C LYS A 441 42.99 -22.30 1.49
N PRO A 442 44.33 -22.36 1.53
CA PRO A 442 45.11 -23.00 0.48
C PRO A 442 45.13 -24.53 0.60
N LEU A 443 45.12 -25.21 -0.54
CA LEU A 443 45.20 -26.67 -0.68
C LEU A 443 46.51 -27.11 -1.33
N LYS A 444 47.13 -26.23 -2.14
CA LYS A 444 48.36 -26.51 -2.86
C LYS A 444 49.27 -25.29 -2.89
N PHE A 445 50.58 -25.54 -2.79
CA PHE A 445 51.59 -24.48 -2.95
C PHE A 445 51.62 -23.92 -4.37
N GLY A 446 51.81 -22.61 -4.47
CA GLY A 446 51.90 -21.89 -5.75
C GLY A 446 51.01 -20.65 -5.80
N LEU A 447 50.97 -20.03 -6.98
CA LEU A 447 50.14 -18.85 -7.27
C LEU A 447 48.77 -19.30 -7.80
N SER A 448 47.72 -18.69 -7.27
CA SER A 448 46.34 -18.78 -7.75
C SER A 448 45.74 -17.38 -7.84
N GLN A 449 44.58 -17.25 -8.47
CA GLN A 449 43.81 -16.01 -8.58
C GLN A 449 42.39 -16.27 -8.05
N VAL A 450 41.80 -15.24 -7.44
CA VAL A 450 40.38 -15.23 -7.07
C VAL A 450 39.75 -14.04 -7.78
N LYS A 451 38.70 -14.29 -8.56
CA LYS A 451 37.86 -13.24 -9.16
C LYS A 451 36.56 -13.13 -8.37
N ILE A 452 36.14 -11.91 -8.08
CA ILE A 452 34.91 -11.59 -7.37
C ILE A 452 33.98 -10.85 -8.32
N THR A 453 32.73 -11.29 -8.40
CA THR A 453 31.63 -10.55 -9.05
C THR A 453 30.63 -10.14 -7.98
N ALA A 454 30.53 -8.84 -7.72
CA ALA A 454 29.47 -8.24 -6.90
C ALA A 454 28.27 -7.92 -7.79
N THR A 455 27.07 -8.32 -7.37
CA THR A 455 25.82 -8.11 -8.13
C THR A 455 24.82 -7.42 -7.22
N ASP A 456 24.25 -6.31 -7.68
CA ASP A 456 23.17 -5.61 -6.95
C ASP A 456 21.83 -6.35 -7.08
N ALA A 457 20.79 -5.80 -6.45
CA ALA A 457 19.45 -6.38 -6.48
C ALA A 457 18.79 -6.34 -7.88
N GLU A 458 19.25 -5.47 -8.78
CA GLU A 458 18.73 -5.30 -10.14
C GLU A 458 19.55 -6.10 -11.18
N GLY A 459 20.60 -6.80 -10.74
CA GLY A 459 21.43 -7.67 -11.58
C GLY A 459 22.63 -6.98 -12.24
N LEU A 460 22.92 -5.71 -11.92
CA LEU A 460 24.12 -5.03 -12.41
C LEU A 460 25.36 -5.55 -11.64
N VAL A 461 26.48 -5.64 -12.36
CA VAL A 461 27.68 -6.34 -11.84
C VAL A 461 28.91 -5.45 -11.78
N GLY A 462 29.58 -5.46 -10.63
CA GLY A 462 30.95 -5.00 -10.42
C GLY A 462 31.92 -6.18 -10.34
N LYS A 463 33.09 -6.09 -10.96
CA LYS A 463 34.08 -7.19 -10.98
C LYS A 463 35.45 -6.74 -10.49
N THR A 464 36.15 -7.63 -9.82
CA THR A 464 37.55 -7.42 -9.39
C THR A 464 38.25 -8.77 -9.23
N ASP A 465 39.56 -8.75 -9.10
CA ASP A 465 40.37 -9.93 -8.83
C ASP A 465 41.60 -9.59 -8.00
N PHE A 466 42.14 -10.59 -7.32
CA PHE A 466 43.40 -10.48 -6.59
C PHE A 466 44.14 -11.82 -6.62
N LEU A 467 45.45 -11.76 -6.36
CA LEU A 467 46.33 -12.91 -6.37
C LEU A 467 46.45 -13.55 -4.99
N VAL A 468 46.62 -14.87 -4.99
CA VAL A 468 46.82 -15.67 -3.78
C VAL A 468 48.10 -16.49 -3.93
N MET A 469 49.08 -16.26 -3.06
CA MET A 469 50.34 -16.99 -3.04
C MET A 469 50.37 -17.88 -1.83
N THR A 470 50.57 -19.18 -2.06
CA THR A 470 50.85 -20.15 -0.99
C THR A 470 52.29 -20.60 -1.08
N HIS A 471 53.09 -20.16 -0.13
CA HIS A 471 54.53 -20.38 -0.09
C HIS A 471 54.88 -21.84 0.25
N ASP A 472 55.71 -22.48 -0.57
CA ASP A 472 56.34 -23.76 -0.25
C ASP A 472 57.61 -23.52 0.56
N TYR A 473 57.54 -23.71 1.88
CA TYR A 473 58.69 -23.56 2.79
C TYR A 473 59.90 -24.44 2.45
N ARG A 474 59.74 -25.46 1.60
CA ARG A 474 60.86 -26.30 1.12
C ARG A 474 61.64 -25.63 0.00
N GLN A 475 61.07 -24.60 -0.62
CA GLN A 475 61.63 -23.88 -1.76
C GLN A 475 61.38 -22.38 -1.61
N GLU A 476 62.31 -21.70 -0.94
CA GLU A 476 62.27 -20.25 -0.75
C GLU A 476 62.28 -19.49 -2.08
N VAL A 477 62.95 -20.02 -3.10
CA VAL A 477 63.05 -19.40 -4.42
C VAL A 477 62.62 -20.38 -5.49
N THR A 478 61.73 -19.93 -6.36
CA THR A 478 61.26 -20.70 -7.52
C THR A 478 61.80 -20.10 -8.82
N PHE A 479 62.46 -20.92 -9.62
CA PHE A 479 63.00 -20.57 -10.94
C PHE A 479 62.21 -21.28 -12.03
N TYR A 480 61.57 -20.54 -12.94
CA TYR A 480 60.74 -21.13 -13.99
C TYR A 480 60.64 -20.27 -15.26
N PRO A 481 60.46 -20.88 -16.45
CA PRO A 481 60.53 -22.31 -16.70
C PRO A 481 61.98 -22.83 -16.61
N ASN A 482 62.15 -24.11 -16.32
CA ASN A 482 63.43 -24.81 -16.44
C ASN A 482 63.16 -26.21 -17.02
N PRO A 483 63.59 -26.55 -18.26
CA PRO A 483 64.48 -25.78 -19.13
C PRO A 483 63.95 -24.41 -19.56
N VAL A 484 64.84 -23.43 -19.72
CA VAL A 484 64.53 -22.04 -20.09
C VAL A 484 64.95 -21.77 -21.54
N THR A 485 64.12 -21.04 -22.27
CA THR A 485 64.51 -20.43 -23.55
C THR A 485 65.07 -19.04 -23.26
N ASP A 486 64.32 -17.95 -23.39
CA ASP A 486 64.92 -16.61 -23.30
C ASP A 486 64.51 -15.82 -22.06
N LYS A 487 63.50 -16.26 -21.33
CA LYS A 487 62.98 -15.55 -20.16
C LYS A 487 62.88 -16.48 -18.97
N LEU A 488 63.59 -16.16 -17.90
CA LEU A 488 63.50 -16.85 -16.62
C LEU A 488 62.76 -15.98 -15.61
N ASN A 489 61.69 -16.51 -15.03
CA ASN A 489 61.06 -15.91 -13.88
C ASN A 489 61.70 -16.45 -12.60
N VAL A 490 62.09 -15.53 -11.73
CA VAL A 490 62.54 -15.81 -10.37
C VAL A 490 61.51 -15.26 -9.41
N ARG A 491 60.93 -16.13 -8.59
CA ARG A 491 59.93 -15.75 -7.60
C ARG A 491 60.43 -16.06 -6.20
N MET A 492 60.31 -15.08 -5.31
CA MET A 492 60.56 -15.26 -3.89
C MET A 492 59.32 -15.83 -3.20
N GLY A 493 59.56 -16.66 -2.19
CA GLY A 493 58.54 -17.24 -1.34
C GLY A 493 57.88 -16.24 -0.41
N ARG A 494 58.56 -15.12 -0.13
CA ARG A 494 58.13 -14.03 0.76
C ARG A 494 58.39 -12.66 0.12
N GLU A 495 57.77 -11.62 0.68
CA GLU A 495 58.08 -10.23 0.32
C GLU A 495 59.54 -9.89 0.62
N VAL A 496 60.15 -9.11 -0.27
CA VAL A 496 61.54 -8.68 -0.15
C VAL A 496 61.62 -7.17 -0.21
N GLU A 497 62.29 -6.58 0.78
CA GLU A 497 62.64 -5.16 0.75
C GLU A 497 63.82 -4.92 -0.21
N GLY A 498 63.61 -4.07 -1.21
CA GLY A 498 64.64 -3.66 -2.15
C GLY A 498 64.82 -4.61 -3.33
N THR A 499 66.07 -4.80 -3.75
CA THR A 499 66.43 -5.62 -4.92
C THR A 499 67.39 -6.73 -4.51
N ILE A 500 67.35 -7.85 -5.23
CA ILE A 500 68.22 -9.00 -5.01
C ILE A 500 69.19 -9.17 -6.18
N ASP A 501 70.43 -9.51 -5.85
CA ASP A 501 71.47 -9.89 -6.80
C ASP A 501 71.33 -11.36 -7.20
N LEU A 502 71.20 -11.59 -8.51
CA LEU A 502 71.21 -12.87 -9.18
C LEU A 502 72.50 -13.01 -9.99
N THR A 503 73.27 -14.06 -9.74
CA THR A 503 74.47 -14.39 -10.50
C THR A 503 74.26 -15.67 -11.30
N PHE A 504 74.66 -15.64 -12.56
CA PHE A 504 74.61 -16.78 -13.47
C PHE A 504 76.04 -17.15 -13.83
N SER A 505 76.42 -18.41 -13.61
CA SER A 505 77.76 -18.93 -13.89
C SER A 505 77.68 -20.22 -14.69
N THR A 506 78.72 -20.57 -15.43
CA THR A 506 78.87 -21.89 -16.05
C THR A 506 79.17 -22.97 -14.98
N LEU A 507 79.11 -24.26 -15.35
CA LEU A 507 79.38 -25.37 -14.42
C LEU A 507 80.81 -25.38 -13.85
N ASP A 508 81.78 -24.80 -14.57
CA ASP A 508 83.16 -24.57 -14.14
C ASP A 508 83.35 -23.28 -13.33
N GLY A 509 82.27 -22.56 -13.03
CA GLY A 509 82.26 -21.41 -12.12
C GLY A 509 82.54 -20.05 -12.76
N GLN A 510 82.62 -19.96 -14.09
CA GLN A 510 82.81 -18.68 -14.77
C GLN A 510 81.51 -17.86 -14.74
N LEU A 511 81.54 -16.68 -14.14
CA LEU A 511 80.41 -15.74 -14.12
C LEU A 511 80.09 -15.26 -15.54
N VAL A 512 78.84 -15.44 -15.97
CA VAL A 512 78.34 -15.04 -17.31
C VAL A 512 77.34 -13.90 -17.28
N LYS A 513 76.59 -13.71 -16.18
CA LYS A 513 75.65 -12.60 -16.04
C LYS A 513 75.41 -12.27 -14.57
N LYS A 514 75.21 -10.99 -14.26
CA LYS A 514 74.72 -10.53 -12.95
C LYS A 514 73.51 -9.61 -13.19
N VAL A 515 72.44 -9.83 -12.44
CA VAL A 515 71.21 -9.03 -12.52
C VAL A 515 70.80 -8.60 -11.13
N ASN A 516 70.46 -7.34 -10.96
CA ASN A 516 69.85 -6.81 -9.75
C ASN A 516 68.41 -6.46 -10.08
N ALA A 517 67.44 -7.06 -9.38
CA ALA A 517 66.03 -6.85 -9.67
C ALA A 517 65.18 -6.89 -8.39
N PRO A 518 64.09 -6.10 -8.31
CA PRO A 518 63.08 -6.30 -7.28
C PRO A 518 62.40 -7.65 -7.51
N ILE A 519 62.21 -8.42 -6.44
CA ILE A 519 61.58 -9.75 -6.52
C ILE A 519 60.60 -9.88 -5.37
N GLY A 520 59.37 -10.26 -5.66
CA GLY A 520 58.37 -10.55 -4.65
C GLY A 520 57.57 -11.82 -4.96
N PRO A 521 56.69 -12.22 -4.04
CA PRO A 521 55.80 -13.36 -4.23
C PRO A 521 54.78 -13.10 -5.33
N PHE A 522 54.22 -11.89 -5.39
CA PHE A 522 53.24 -11.49 -6.40
C PHE A 522 53.84 -10.80 -7.62
N ALA A 523 55.11 -10.39 -7.55
CA ALA A 523 55.85 -9.73 -8.61
C ALA A 523 57.20 -10.45 -8.85
N PRO A 524 57.23 -11.57 -9.59
CA PRO A 524 58.48 -12.26 -9.89
C PRO A 524 59.38 -11.41 -10.79
N ALA A 525 60.70 -11.53 -10.61
CA ALA A 525 61.65 -10.90 -11.52
C ALA A 525 61.75 -11.69 -12.81
N GLU A 526 61.44 -11.02 -13.93
CA GLU A 526 61.65 -11.57 -15.26
C GLU A 526 63.07 -11.22 -15.73
N ILE A 527 63.89 -12.26 -15.90
CA ILE A 527 65.29 -12.14 -16.32
C ILE A 527 65.40 -12.55 -17.78
N ASN A 528 65.83 -11.61 -18.62
CA ASN A 528 66.15 -11.89 -20.01
C ASN A 528 67.50 -12.63 -20.11
N LEU A 529 67.48 -13.82 -20.70
CA LEU A 529 68.63 -14.71 -20.94
C LEU A 529 68.88 -14.97 -22.43
N SER A 530 68.29 -14.17 -23.34
CA SER A 530 68.45 -14.35 -24.79
C SER A 530 69.89 -14.18 -25.29
N ASP A 531 70.72 -13.49 -24.52
CA ASP A 531 72.15 -13.28 -24.74
C ASP A 531 73.03 -14.47 -24.34
N LEU A 532 72.49 -15.41 -23.56
CA LEU A 532 73.20 -16.62 -23.15
C LEU A 532 73.09 -17.71 -24.22
N LYS A 533 74.22 -18.37 -24.51
CA LYS A 533 74.27 -19.53 -25.43
C LYS A 533 73.53 -20.72 -24.82
N LYS A 534 73.14 -21.68 -25.67
CA LYS A 534 72.58 -22.97 -25.21
C LYS A 534 73.61 -23.67 -24.30
N GLY A 535 73.17 -24.17 -23.15
CA GLY A 535 74.08 -24.73 -22.16
C GLY A 535 73.44 -24.93 -20.79
N THR A 536 74.23 -25.43 -19.84
CA THR A 536 73.83 -25.56 -18.43
C THR A 536 74.51 -24.48 -17.60
N TYR A 537 73.71 -23.75 -16.83
CA TYR A 537 74.17 -22.65 -15.98
C TYR A 537 73.77 -22.91 -14.53
N VAL A 538 74.54 -22.35 -13.61
CA VAL A 538 74.21 -22.27 -12.19
C VAL A 538 73.73 -20.86 -11.92
N VAL A 539 72.50 -20.72 -11.43
CA VAL A 539 72.00 -19.44 -10.89
C VAL A 539 72.13 -19.47 -9.38
N GLN A 540 72.64 -18.38 -8.83
CA GLN A 540 72.71 -18.15 -7.39
C GLN A 540 72.00 -16.85 -7.04
N LEU A 541 71.29 -16.89 -5.92
CA LEU A 541 70.60 -15.76 -5.32
C LEU A 541 71.02 -15.68 -3.85
N GLU A 542 71.44 -14.51 -3.39
CA GLU A 542 71.80 -14.28 -1.99
C GLU A 542 70.77 -13.37 -1.32
N TYR A 543 70.20 -13.82 -0.20
CA TYR A 543 69.23 -13.05 0.59
C TYR A 543 69.28 -13.46 2.06
N LEU A 544 69.29 -12.49 2.98
CA LEU A 544 69.37 -12.70 4.45
C LEU A 544 70.48 -13.69 4.89
N GLN A 545 71.66 -13.60 4.28
CA GLN A 545 72.82 -14.50 4.53
C GLN A 545 72.62 -15.96 4.10
N GLU A 546 71.54 -16.28 3.39
CA GLU A 546 71.34 -17.56 2.72
C GLU A 546 71.64 -17.45 1.22
N THR A 547 72.26 -18.49 0.65
CA THR A 547 72.52 -18.59 -0.79
C THR A 547 71.67 -19.69 -1.39
N TYR A 548 70.73 -19.31 -2.26
CA TYR A 548 69.88 -20.24 -3.00
C TYR A 548 70.50 -20.51 -4.37
N THR A 549 70.84 -21.78 -4.62
CA THR A 549 71.49 -22.20 -5.86
C THR A 549 70.60 -23.15 -6.66
N ARG A 550 70.49 -22.95 -7.97
CA ARG A 550 69.74 -23.84 -8.87
C ARG A 550 70.49 -24.06 -10.18
N THR A 551 70.41 -25.27 -10.72
CA THR A 551 70.88 -25.57 -12.08
C THR A 551 69.79 -25.23 -13.10
N LEU A 552 70.14 -24.42 -14.10
CA LEU A 552 69.29 -24.00 -15.21
C LEU A 552 69.77 -24.63 -16.52
N ILE A 553 68.86 -25.16 -17.31
CA ILE A 553 69.14 -25.69 -18.64
C ILE A 553 68.63 -24.66 -19.66
N LYS A 554 69.55 -23.98 -20.37
CA LYS A 554 69.24 -23.04 -21.46
C LYS A 554 69.16 -23.78 -22.80
N GLN A 555 67.99 -23.76 -23.41
CA GLN A 555 67.72 -24.39 -24.72
C GLN A 555 67.92 -23.46 -25.91
#